data_AF-A0A2D9HD75-F1
#
_entry.id   AF-A0A2D9HD75-F1
#
_cell.length_a   1.000
_cell.length_b   1.000
_cell.length_c   1.000
_cell.angle_alpha   90.00
_cell.angle_beta   90.00
_cell.angle_gamma   90.00
#
_symmetry.space_group_name_H-M   'P 1'
#
loop_
_entity.id
_entity.type
_entity.pdbx_description
1 polymer ?
#
loop_
_entity_poly.entity_id
_entity_poly.type
_entity_poly.pdbx_seq_one_letter_code
_entity_poly.pdbx_strand_id
1 'polypeptide(L)'
;MKLLQKPWVSILLSLLAGASFLVSFYVPFVSSDFHVDLPPKIDRGIEYSVRSSEKLLDQLEGVLGASARRKAEEIGAFWMDRGLERSLGEVGLTPKGEGISWSRCIATGDGASAPGWRPCVKSWIRYKAGIPVGVQTLSAVISRLFVEGEWFLGCLLTLFSVCFPVLKVGLTLSLAFMAGRPQLRQSMKKWLDVSAKWSMTDVFIVALMIVFFKAESFNFHFRAEIGVYLFAAAAVLSSLAIMTLPSAKSTKGPVGEDDIKIS
;
A
#
# COMPACT_ATOMS: atom_id res chain seq x y z
N MET A 1 -11.11 0.19 37.43
CA MET A 1 -10.85 -1.13 36.80
C MET A 1 -12.06 -2.09 36.78
N LYS A 2 -13.31 -1.64 37.04
CA LYS A 2 -14.54 -2.48 36.97
C LYS A 2 -15.40 -2.24 35.71
N LEU A 3 -15.04 -1.25 34.88
CA LEU A 3 -15.74 -0.94 33.62
C LEU A 3 -15.43 -1.94 32.49
N LEU A 4 -14.31 -2.68 32.60
CA LEU A 4 -13.82 -3.62 31.57
C LEU A 4 -14.55 -4.98 31.52
N GLN A 5 -15.50 -5.26 32.41
CA GLN A 5 -16.06 -6.61 32.60
C GLN A 5 -17.47 -6.82 32.03
N LYS A 6 -18.06 -5.80 31.40
CA LYS A 6 -19.40 -5.88 30.82
C LYS A 6 -19.35 -6.47 29.39
N PRO A 7 -20.21 -7.46 29.04
CA PRO A 7 -20.19 -8.11 27.72
C PRO A 7 -20.47 -7.14 26.55
N TRP A 8 -21.14 -6.02 26.82
CA TRP A 8 -21.35 -4.97 25.83
C TRP A 8 -20.05 -4.28 25.39
N VAL A 9 -19.05 -4.16 26.28
CA VAL A 9 -17.77 -3.51 25.97
C VAL A 9 -16.98 -4.33 24.95
N SER A 10 -16.97 -5.66 25.06
CA SER A 10 -16.33 -6.54 24.07
C SER A 10 -17.03 -6.50 22.71
N ILE A 11 -18.36 -6.33 22.69
CA ILE A 11 -19.14 -6.19 21.44
C ILE A 11 -18.81 -4.86 20.76
N LEU A 12 -18.81 -3.76 21.52
CA LEU A 12 -18.48 -2.43 21.04
C LEU A 12 -17.05 -2.34 20.49
N LEU A 13 -16.08 -2.92 21.22
CA LEU A 13 -14.69 -3.00 20.77
C LEU A 13 -14.53 -3.86 19.51
N SER A 14 -15.29 -4.95 19.38
CA SER A 14 -15.24 -5.81 18.19
C SER A 14 -15.85 -5.15 16.96
N LEU A 15 -16.97 -4.44 17.15
CA LEU A 15 -17.61 -3.66 16.08
C LEU A 15 -16.75 -2.48 15.65
N LEU A 16 -16.14 -1.78 16.61
CA LEU A 16 -15.20 -0.69 16.32
C LEU A 16 -13.96 -1.20 15.59
N ALA A 17 -13.39 -2.33 16.04
CA ALA A 17 -12.26 -2.96 15.36
C ALA A 17 -12.63 -3.38 13.92
N GLY A 18 -13.80 -3.99 13.72
CA GLY A 18 -14.29 -4.37 12.39
C GLY A 18 -14.54 -3.15 11.48
N ALA A 19 -15.10 -2.06 12.03
CA ALA A 19 -15.32 -0.82 11.28
C ALA A 19 -14.00 -0.15 10.89
N SER A 20 -13.05 0.00 11.81
CA SER A 20 -11.70 0.52 11.51
C SER A 20 -10.98 -0.33 10.46
N PHE A 21 -11.22 -1.64 10.48
CA PHE A 21 -10.65 -2.56 9.51
C PHE A 21 -11.20 -2.36 8.11
N LEU A 22 -12.52 -2.26 7.98
CA LEU A 22 -13.17 -1.98 6.70
C LEU A 22 -12.73 -0.62 6.14
N VAL A 23 -12.61 0.40 6.99
CA VAL A 23 -12.13 1.73 6.57
C VAL A 23 -10.71 1.67 6.03
N SER A 24 -9.81 0.85 6.59
CA SER A 24 -8.43 0.69 6.10
C SER A 24 -8.34 0.20 4.64
N PHE A 25 -9.34 -0.54 4.15
CA PHE A 25 -9.36 -1.02 2.75
C PHE A 25 -9.69 0.08 1.73
N TYR A 26 -10.40 1.12 2.15
CA TYR A 26 -10.86 2.21 1.28
C TYR A 26 -9.95 3.44 1.36
N VAL A 27 -9.10 3.52 2.38
CA VAL A 27 -8.20 4.63 2.63
C VAL A 27 -6.82 4.32 2.04
N PRO A 28 -6.03 5.33 1.60
CA PRO A 28 -4.67 5.12 1.11
C PRO A 28 -3.83 4.31 2.09
N PHE A 29 -3.31 3.19 1.59
CA PHE A 29 -2.57 2.21 2.39
C PHE A 29 -1.06 2.39 2.20
N VAL A 30 -0.63 2.56 0.94
CA VAL A 30 0.77 2.79 0.61
C VAL A 30 0.88 3.89 -0.44
N SER A 31 1.89 4.73 -0.31
CA SER A 31 2.34 5.59 -1.40
C SER A 31 3.74 5.17 -1.81
N SER A 32 3.93 4.91 -3.10
CA SER A 32 5.23 4.62 -3.67
C SER A 32 5.65 5.77 -4.56
N ASP A 33 6.89 6.22 -4.37
CA ASP A 33 7.52 7.14 -5.30
C ASP A 33 8.96 6.71 -5.60
N PHE A 34 9.44 7.05 -6.79
CA PHE A 34 10.82 6.81 -7.18
C PHE A 34 11.46 8.12 -7.64
N HIS A 35 12.73 8.28 -7.30
CA HIS A 35 13.53 9.41 -7.75
C HIS A 35 14.50 8.95 -8.82
N VAL A 36 14.67 9.78 -9.85
CA VAL A 36 15.64 9.53 -10.93
C VAL A 36 16.89 10.34 -10.60
N ASP A 37 17.73 9.76 -9.74
CA ASP A 37 19.00 10.36 -9.33
C ASP A 37 20.07 10.06 -10.37
N LEU A 38 20.50 11.10 -11.09
CA LEU A 38 21.61 11.00 -12.02
C LEU A 38 22.93 11.25 -11.26
N PRO A 39 24.02 10.58 -11.65
CA PRO A 39 25.35 10.93 -11.16
C PRO A 39 25.62 12.44 -11.36
N PRO A 40 26.24 13.13 -10.40
CA PRO A 40 26.39 14.59 -10.42
C PRO A 40 27.22 15.12 -11.60
N LYS A 41 27.96 14.26 -12.30
CA LYS A 41 28.65 14.61 -13.54
C LYS A 41 27.68 14.71 -14.73
N ILE A 42 26.72 13.79 -14.82
CA ILE A 42 25.75 13.75 -15.91
C ILE A 42 24.72 14.87 -15.73
N ASP A 43 24.25 15.07 -14.51
CA ASP A 43 23.27 16.12 -14.22
C ASP A 43 23.80 17.52 -14.59
N ARG A 44 25.01 17.84 -14.14
CA ARG A 44 25.70 19.10 -14.53
C ARG A 44 25.98 19.18 -16.02
N GLY A 45 26.27 18.05 -16.67
CA GLY A 45 26.49 18.01 -18.13
C GLY A 45 25.24 18.34 -18.92
N ILE A 46 24.08 17.82 -18.50
CA ILE A 46 22.78 18.14 -19.10
C ILE A 46 22.46 19.62 -18.87
N GLU A 47 22.57 20.10 -17.63
CA GLU A 47 22.25 21.50 -17.31
C GLU A 47 23.16 22.48 -18.08
N TYR A 48 24.45 22.16 -18.22
CA TYR A 48 25.37 22.94 -19.04
C TYR A 48 24.95 22.94 -20.52
N SER A 49 24.57 21.78 -21.07
CA SER A 49 24.16 21.66 -22.48
C SER A 49 22.86 22.40 -22.77
N VAL A 50 21.89 22.33 -21.87
CA VAL A 50 20.63 23.08 -21.95
C VAL A 50 20.91 24.58 -21.90
N ARG A 51 21.68 25.04 -20.90
CA ARG A 51 22.01 26.46 -20.74
C ARG A 51 22.81 27.02 -21.91
N SER A 52 23.71 26.22 -22.48
CA SER A 52 24.45 26.60 -23.70
C SER A 52 23.51 26.79 -24.89
N SER A 53 22.55 25.87 -25.05
CA SER A 53 21.55 25.94 -26.11
C SER A 53 20.63 27.16 -25.96
N GLU A 54 20.18 27.47 -24.74
CA GLU A 54 19.38 28.66 -24.45
C GLU A 54 20.13 29.95 -24.79
N LYS A 55 21.40 30.07 -24.40
CA LYS A 55 22.23 31.22 -24.75
C LYS A 55 22.38 31.41 -26.25
N LEU A 56 22.55 30.31 -26.99
CA LEU A 56 22.60 30.37 -28.47
C LEU A 56 21.26 30.82 -29.05
N LEU A 57 20.14 30.36 -28.51
CA LEU A 57 18.81 30.78 -28.94
C LEU A 57 18.57 32.28 -28.68
N ASP A 58 18.97 32.78 -27.51
CA ASP A 58 18.86 34.21 -27.17
C ASP A 58 19.75 35.07 -28.08
N GLN A 59 20.97 34.60 -28.40
CA GLN A 59 21.83 35.28 -29.38
C GLN A 59 21.21 35.30 -30.78
N LEU A 60 20.64 34.18 -31.22
CA LEU A 60 19.97 34.09 -32.52
C LEU A 60 18.73 34.99 -32.57
N GLU A 61 17.95 35.05 -31.48
CA GLU A 61 16.80 35.95 -31.35
C GLU A 61 17.22 37.42 -31.44
N GLY A 62 18.33 37.80 -30.81
CA GLY A 62 18.88 39.16 -30.90
C GLY A 62 19.28 39.58 -32.32
N VAL A 63 19.67 38.63 -33.17
CA VAL A 63 20.11 38.90 -34.56
C VAL A 63 18.97 38.76 -35.58
N LEU A 64 18.11 37.75 -35.42
CA LEU A 64 17.10 37.35 -36.41
C LEU A 64 15.66 37.65 -35.97
N GLY A 65 15.47 38.15 -34.75
CA GLY A 65 14.16 38.45 -34.15
C GLY A 65 13.45 37.22 -33.58
N ALA A 66 12.33 37.47 -32.89
CA ALA A 66 11.54 36.45 -32.18
C ALA A 66 11.03 35.29 -33.05
N SER A 67 10.94 35.47 -34.37
CA SER A 67 10.53 34.42 -35.30
C SER A 67 11.59 33.31 -35.45
N ALA A 68 12.87 33.62 -35.27
CA ALA A 68 13.94 32.61 -35.32
C ALA A 68 13.85 31.66 -34.13
N ARG A 69 13.58 32.17 -32.93
CA ARG A 69 13.37 31.35 -31.74
C ARG A 69 12.21 30.38 -31.91
N ARG A 70 11.04 30.87 -32.35
CA ARG A 70 9.86 30.02 -32.59
C ARG A 70 10.16 28.89 -33.58
N LYS A 71 10.86 29.20 -34.67
CA LYS A 71 11.20 28.20 -35.69
C LYS A 71 12.24 27.21 -35.17
N ALA A 72 13.19 27.65 -34.35
CA ALA A 72 14.16 26.77 -33.70
C ALA A 72 13.50 25.85 -32.67
N GLU A 73 12.56 26.36 -31.87
CA GLU A 73 11.76 25.56 -30.93
C GLU A 73 10.89 24.53 -31.66
N GLU A 74 10.26 24.90 -32.78
CA GLU A 74 9.47 23.99 -33.62
C GLU A 74 10.33 22.86 -34.23
N ILE A 75 11.50 23.22 -34.78
CA ILE A 75 12.45 22.22 -35.30
C ILE A 75 12.97 21.33 -34.16
N GLY A 76 13.27 21.91 -33.00
CA GLY A 76 13.69 21.17 -31.81
C GLY A 76 12.63 20.16 -31.36
N ALA A 77 11.37 20.59 -31.26
CA ALA A 77 10.24 19.72 -30.94
C ALA A 77 10.08 18.59 -31.95
N PHE A 78 10.18 18.89 -33.25
CA PHE A 78 10.11 17.88 -34.31
C PHE A 78 11.20 16.81 -34.17
N TRP A 79 12.45 17.20 -33.92
CA TRP A 79 13.55 16.26 -33.74
C TRP A 79 13.45 15.48 -32.43
N MET A 80 13.00 16.12 -31.35
CA MET A 80 12.72 15.44 -30.09
C MET A 80 11.68 14.34 -30.29
N ASP A 81 10.56 14.64 -30.94
CA ASP A 81 9.51 13.66 -31.19
C ASP A 81 10.02 12.54 -32.13
N ARG A 82 10.56 12.88 -33.30
CA ARG A 82 11.11 11.89 -34.24
C ARG A 82 12.18 10.98 -33.63
N GLY A 83 13.04 11.52 -32.77
CA GLY A 83 14.17 10.81 -32.16
C GLY A 83 13.76 9.99 -30.94
N LEU A 84 13.16 10.64 -29.94
CA LEU A 84 12.75 10.01 -28.69
C LEU A 84 11.59 9.05 -28.92
N GLU A 85 10.57 9.42 -29.69
CA GLU A 85 9.42 8.54 -29.92
C GLU A 85 9.82 7.30 -30.73
N ARG A 86 10.76 7.43 -31.68
CA ARG A 86 11.28 6.26 -32.40
C ARG A 86 12.10 5.32 -31.52
N SER A 87 12.78 5.86 -30.50
CA SER A 87 13.69 5.08 -29.65
C SER A 87 13.01 4.55 -28.38
N LEU A 88 12.15 5.35 -27.76
CA LEU A 88 11.51 5.11 -26.46
C LEU A 88 9.99 4.91 -26.60
N GLY A 89 9.38 5.29 -27.72
CA GLY A 89 7.93 5.36 -27.87
C GLY A 89 7.32 6.59 -27.19
N GLU A 90 5.99 6.63 -27.15
CA GLU A 90 5.20 7.67 -26.50
C GLU A 90 5.40 7.71 -24.97
N VAL A 91 5.27 8.90 -24.38
CA VAL A 91 5.41 9.14 -22.93
C VAL A 91 4.27 8.50 -22.13
N GLY A 92 3.06 8.51 -22.69
CA GLY A 92 1.86 8.01 -22.04
C GLY A 92 0.64 8.24 -22.92
N LEU A 93 -0.53 7.94 -22.37
CA LEU A 93 -1.82 8.16 -23.04
C LEU A 93 -2.60 9.26 -22.32
N THR A 94 -3.26 10.11 -23.10
CA THR A 94 -4.26 11.04 -22.57
C THR A 94 -5.51 10.26 -22.10
N PRO A 95 -6.41 10.89 -21.32
CA PRO A 95 -7.70 10.28 -20.95
C PRO A 95 -8.55 9.85 -22.15
N LYS A 96 -8.30 10.42 -23.34
CA LYS A 96 -8.97 10.09 -24.60
C LYS A 96 -8.31 8.92 -25.35
N GLY A 97 -7.21 8.36 -24.82
CA GLY A 97 -6.45 7.28 -25.46
C GLY A 97 -5.50 7.76 -26.56
N GLU A 98 -5.22 9.06 -26.65
CA GLU A 98 -4.24 9.60 -27.61
C GLU A 98 -2.82 9.57 -27.01
N GLY A 99 -1.83 9.22 -27.83
CA GLY A 99 -0.42 9.24 -27.47
C GLY A 99 0.12 10.62 -27.12
N ILE A 100 0.87 10.71 -26.03
CA ILE A 100 1.55 11.94 -25.60
C ILE A 100 2.99 11.95 -26.15
N SER A 101 3.29 12.92 -27.00
CA SER A 101 4.63 13.13 -27.54
C SER A 101 5.59 13.73 -26.49
N TRP A 102 6.89 13.53 -26.69
CA TRP A 102 7.92 13.98 -25.76
C TRP A 102 8.01 15.50 -25.70
N SER A 103 7.98 16.17 -26.86
CA SER A 103 8.02 17.63 -26.93
C SER A 103 6.85 18.28 -26.18
N ARG A 104 5.64 17.73 -26.36
CA ARG A 104 4.43 18.21 -25.68
C ARG A 104 4.53 18.02 -24.17
N CYS A 105 4.92 16.84 -23.70
CA CYS A 105 5.10 16.60 -22.27
C CYS A 105 6.15 17.55 -21.67
N ILE A 106 7.30 17.71 -22.31
CA ILE A 106 8.40 18.53 -21.77
C ILE A 106 7.99 20.00 -21.69
N ALA A 107 7.29 20.52 -22.71
CA ALA A 107 6.88 21.91 -22.77
C ALA A 107 5.72 22.24 -21.81
N THR A 108 4.72 21.37 -21.72
CA THR A 108 3.46 21.65 -21.01
C THR A 108 3.30 20.92 -19.68
N GLY A 109 4.03 19.82 -19.49
CA GLY A 109 3.82 18.88 -18.39
C GLY A 109 2.69 17.87 -18.64
N ASP A 110 2.14 17.79 -19.86
CA ASP A 110 1.07 16.87 -20.21
C ASP A 110 1.44 15.41 -19.89
N GLY A 111 0.63 14.75 -19.07
CA GLY A 111 0.87 13.37 -18.62
C GLY A 111 1.93 13.23 -17.53
N ALA A 112 2.54 14.31 -17.05
CA ALA A 112 3.50 14.33 -15.95
C ALA A 112 3.04 15.24 -14.80
N SER A 113 3.79 15.26 -13.70
CA SER A 113 3.48 16.11 -12.54
C SER A 113 3.85 17.59 -12.74
N ALA A 114 4.76 17.88 -13.67
CA ALA A 114 5.29 19.22 -13.97
C ALA A 114 5.96 19.21 -15.35
N PRO A 115 6.15 20.37 -16.01
CA PRO A 115 6.94 20.46 -17.23
C PRO A 115 8.42 20.12 -17.00
N GLY A 116 9.12 19.77 -18.07
CA GLY A 116 10.53 19.40 -18.07
C GLY A 116 10.79 17.91 -18.34
N TRP A 117 12.04 17.58 -18.64
CA TRP A 117 12.42 16.23 -19.06
C TRP A 117 12.36 15.20 -17.92
N ARG A 118 12.69 15.57 -16.66
CA ARG A 118 12.71 14.64 -15.52
C ARG A 118 11.32 14.10 -15.18
N PRO A 119 10.27 14.93 -15.01
CA PRO A 119 8.92 14.43 -14.75
C PRO A 119 8.36 13.60 -15.91
N CYS A 120 8.67 13.99 -17.16
CA CYS A 120 8.24 13.25 -18.35
C CYS A 120 8.89 11.88 -18.46
N VAL A 121 10.21 11.77 -18.23
CA VAL A 121 10.89 10.47 -18.17
C VAL A 121 10.29 9.59 -17.06
N LYS A 122 9.99 10.17 -15.90
CA LYS A 122 9.32 9.45 -14.80
C LYS A 122 7.95 8.92 -15.21
N SER A 123 7.17 9.72 -15.95
CA SER A 123 5.87 9.28 -16.48
C SER A 123 6.01 8.19 -17.56
N TRP A 124 6.99 8.33 -18.45
CA TRP A 124 7.30 7.32 -19.46
C TRP A 124 7.71 5.97 -18.85
N ILE A 125 8.60 5.97 -17.85
CA ILE A 125 8.99 4.75 -17.13
C ILE A 125 7.76 4.11 -16.51
N ARG A 126 6.90 4.90 -15.85
CA ARG A 126 5.64 4.41 -15.26
C ARG A 126 4.75 3.75 -16.31
N TYR A 127 4.58 4.40 -17.47
CA TYR A 127 3.74 3.92 -18.55
C TYR A 127 4.29 2.64 -19.20
N LYS A 128 5.59 2.60 -19.52
CA LYS A 128 6.23 1.46 -20.19
C LYS A 128 6.47 0.27 -19.27
N ALA A 129 6.93 0.52 -18.05
CA ALA A 129 7.17 -0.55 -17.08
C ALA A 129 5.87 -1.00 -16.39
N GLY A 130 4.75 -0.28 -16.57
CA GLY A 130 3.46 -0.60 -15.98
C GLY A 130 3.44 -0.47 -14.45
N ILE A 131 4.40 0.22 -13.86
CA ILE A 131 4.57 0.24 -12.40
C ILE A 131 3.58 1.22 -11.78
N PRO A 132 2.67 0.76 -10.90
CA PRO A 132 1.76 1.66 -10.20
C PRO A 132 2.54 2.49 -9.18
N VAL A 133 2.60 3.80 -9.39
CA VAL A 133 3.21 4.75 -8.44
C VAL A 133 2.18 5.80 -8.05
N GLY A 134 2.29 6.27 -6.81
CA GLY A 134 1.28 7.11 -6.18
C GLY A 134 0.52 6.39 -5.07
N VAL A 135 -0.61 6.97 -4.69
CA VAL A 135 -1.44 6.48 -3.58
C VAL A 135 -2.26 5.27 -4.01
N GLN A 136 -2.03 4.14 -3.34
CA GLN A 136 -2.68 2.89 -3.65
C GLN A 136 -3.45 2.39 -2.41
N THR A 137 -4.67 1.92 -2.63
CA THR A 137 -5.44 1.20 -1.62
C THR A 137 -5.01 -0.27 -1.58
N LEU A 138 -5.25 -0.93 -0.46
CA LEU A 138 -4.93 -2.34 -0.28
C LEU A 138 -5.65 -3.23 -1.31
N SER A 139 -6.91 -2.93 -1.62
CA SER A 139 -7.69 -3.65 -2.63
C SER A 139 -7.13 -3.51 -4.05
N ALA A 140 -6.62 -2.32 -4.40
CA ALA A 140 -5.99 -2.07 -5.68
C ALA A 140 -4.69 -2.87 -5.82
N VAL A 141 -3.85 -2.91 -4.78
CA VAL A 141 -2.60 -3.69 -4.77
C VAL A 141 -2.89 -5.19 -4.96
N ILE A 142 -3.84 -5.73 -4.21
CA ILE A 142 -4.23 -7.15 -4.31
C ILE A 142 -4.73 -7.47 -5.73
N SER A 143 -5.62 -6.63 -6.27
CA SER A 143 -6.20 -6.85 -7.60
C SER A 143 -5.12 -6.81 -8.70
N ARG A 144 -4.15 -5.90 -8.58
CA ARG A 144 -3.02 -5.80 -9.52
C ARG A 144 -2.15 -7.06 -9.52
N LEU A 145 -1.81 -7.58 -8.34
CA LEU A 145 -1.05 -8.83 -8.24
C LEU A 145 -1.73 -10.01 -8.93
N PHE A 146 -3.06 -10.11 -8.81
CA PHE A 146 -3.80 -11.16 -9.50
C PHE A 146 -3.81 -10.98 -11.02
N VAL A 147 -3.94 -9.74 -11.51
CA VAL A 147 -3.89 -9.42 -12.94
C VAL A 147 -2.49 -9.66 -13.53
N GLU A 148 -1.44 -9.39 -12.75
CA GLU A 148 -0.03 -9.63 -13.12
C GLU A 148 0.36 -11.12 -13.09
N GLY A 149 -0.55 -12.01 -12.66
CA GLY A 149 -0.31 -13.45 -12.61
C GLY A 149 0.44 -13.93 -11.36
N GLU A 150 0.66 -13.05 -10.39
CA GLU A 150 1.33 -13.33 -9.11
C GLU A 150 0.37 -13.90 -8.08
N TRP A 151 -0.31 -14.99 -8.44
CA TRP A 151 -1.38 -15.62 -7.66
C TRP A 151 -0.95 -16.00 -6.25
N PHE A 152 0.28 -16.50 -6.07
CA PHE A 152 0.79 -16.89 -4.76
C PHE A 152 0.84 -15.70 -3.80
N LEU A 153 1.44 -14.59 -4.24
CA LEU A 153 1.59 -13.38 -3.43
C LEU A 153 0.23 -12.70 -3.19
N GLY A 154 -0.63 -12.65 -4.21
CA GLY A 154 -1.99 -12.10 -4.11
C GLY A 154 -2.85 -12.89 -3.11
N CYS A 155 -2.82 -14.23 -3.16
CA CYS A 155 -3.50 -15.09 -2.21
C CYS A 155 -2.93 -14.92 -0.79
N LEU A 156 -1.61 -14.89 -0.64
CA LEU A 156 -0.96 -14.69 0.65
C LEU A 156 -1.41 -13.37 1.28
N LEU A 157 -1.29 -12.26 0.55
CA LEU A 157 -1.72 -10.93 1.01
C LEU A 157 -3.22 -10.88 1.34
N THR A 158 -4.07 -11.49 0.53
CA THR A 158 -5.52 -11.55 0.78
C THR A 158 -5.84 -12.36 2.03
N LEU A 159 -5.19 -13.51 2.21
CA LEU A 159 -5.39 -14.37 3.37
C LEU A 159 -5.02 -13.64 4.67
N PHE A 160 -3.85 -12.99 4.70
CA PHE A 160 -3.39 -12.29 5.89
C PHE A 160 -4.13 -10.99 6.16
N SER A 161 -4.48 -10.24 5.12
CA SER A 161 -5.12 -8.94 5.29
C SER A 161 -6.64 -9.00 5.37
N VAL A 162 -7.30 -10.08 4.93
CA VAL A 162 -8.78 -10.20 4.94
C VAL A 162 -9.22 -11.36 5.84
N CYS A 163 -8.72 -12.58 5.60
CA CYS A 163 -9.26 -13.76 6.28
C CYS A 163 -8.99 -13.77 7.78
N PHE A 164 -7.78 -13.43 8.23
CA PHE A 164 -7.44 -13.36 9.66
C PHE A 164 -8.31 -12.39 10.47
N PRO A 165 -8.46 -11.12 10.06
CA PRO A 165 -9.34 -10.16 10.72
C PRO A 165 -10.80 -10.62 10.78
N VAL A 166 -11.31 -11.17 9.66
CA VAL A 166 -12.69 -11.67 9.56
C VAL A 166 -12.91 -12.86 10.49
N LEU A 167 -11.98 -13.81 10.52
CA LEU A 167 -11.99 -14.94 11.45
C LEU A 167 -11.99 -14.45 12.90
N LYS A 168 -11.12 -13.51 13.24
CA LYS A 168 -10.96 -13.00 14.62
C LYS A 168 -12.18 -12.22 15.10
N VAL A 169 -12.76 -11.35 14.26
CA VAL A 169 -14.01 -10.64 14.54
C VAL A 169 -15.18 -11.63 14.63
N GLY A 170 -15.30 -12.57 13.69
CA GLY A 170 -16.35 -13.58 13.68
C GLY A 170 -16.33 -14.50 14.91
N LEU A 171 -15.15 -14.92 15.34
CA LEU A 171 -14.94 -15.71 16.57
C LEU A 171 -15.32 -14.91 17.81
N THR A 172 -14.87 -13.65 17.91
CA THR A 172 -15.17 -12.78 19.07
C THR A 172 -16.67 -12.47 19.16
N LEU A 173 -17.32 -12.23 18.03
CA LEU A 173 -18.75 -11.98 17.94
C LEU A 173 -19.57 -13.24 18.28
N SER A 174 -19.18 -14.40 17.74
CA SER A 174 -19.82 -15.69 18.07
C SER A 174 -19.72 -16.03 19.56
N LEU A 175 -18.55 -15.77 20.17
CA LEU A 175 -18.32 -15.92 21.61
C LEU A 175 -19.14 -14.94 22.46
N ALA A 176 -19.39 -13.73 21.96
CA ALA A 176 -20.20 -12.72 22.64
C ALA A 176 -21.71 -13.05 22.60
N PHE A 177 -22.21 -13.63 21.50
CA PHE A 177 -23.62 -14.04 21.37
C PHE A 177 -23.92 -15.38 22.07
N MET A 178 -22.96 -16.30 22.19
CA MET A 178 -23.14 -17.59 22.87
C MET A 178 -22.95 -17.52 24.40
N ALA A 179 -23.62 -16.58 25.07
CA ALA A 179 -23.56 -16.44 26.53
C ALA A 179 -24.07 -17.68 27.32
N GLY A 180 -24.78 -18.62 26.67
CA GLY A 180 -25.46 -19.75 27.32
C GLY A 180 -24.81 -21.14 27.23
N ARG A 181 -23.65 -21.32 26.57
CA ARG A 181 -23.02 -22.66 26.40
C ARG A 181 -21.54 -22.70 26.85
N PRO A 182 -21.24 -23.06 28.11
CA PRO A 182 -19.89 -22.93 28.68
C PRO A 182 -18.83 -23.88 28.08
N GLN A 183 -19.20 -25.09 27.63
CA GLN A 183 -18.24 -26.05 27.06
C GLN A 183 -17.70 -25.63 25.69
N LEU A 184 -18.56 -25.07 24.81
CA LEU A 184 -18.13 -24.56 23.51
C LEU A 184 -17.24 -23.32 23.68
N ARG A 185 -17.55 -22.47 24.66
CA ARG A 185 -16.81 -21.24 24.96
C ARG A 185 -15.35 -21.50 25.36
N GLN A 186 -15.10 -22.54 26.17
CA GLN A 186 -13.73 -22.94 26.53
C GLN A 186 -12.94 -23.51 25.35
N SER A 187 -13.57 -24.34 24.52
CA SER A 187 -12.92 -24.90 23.33
C SER A 187 -12.59 -23.82 22.32
N MET A 188 -13.53 -22.92 22.00
CA MET A 188 -13.27 -21.81 21.08
C MET A 188 -12.24 -20.82 21.62
N LYS A 189 -12.20 -20.56 22.94
CA LYS A 189 -11.14 -19.75 23.57
C LYS A 189 -9.76 -20.40 23.45
N LYS A 190 -9.65 -21.72 23.59
CA LYS A 190 -8.38 -22.44 23.36
C LYS A 190 -7.91 -22.31 21.92
N TRP A 191 -8.80 -22.46 20.94
CA TRP A 191 -8.49 -22.21 19.53
C TRP A 191 -8.05 -20.77 19.29
N LEU A 192 -8.69 -19.80 19.94
CA LEU A 192 -8.32 -18.39 19.87
C LEU A 192 -6.94 -18.12 20.47
N ASP A 193 -6.66 -18.65 21.68
CA ASP A 193 -5.37 -18.52 22.36
C ASP A 193 -4.23 -19.22 21.59
N VAL A 194 -4.51 -20.34 20.91
CA VAL A 194 -3.56 -21.02 20.03
C VAL A 194 -3.33 -20.19 18.76
N SER A 195 -4.38 -19.67 18.12
CA SER A 195 -4.26 -18.80 16.94
C SER A 195 -3.55 -17.46 17.25
N ALA A 196 -3.66 -16.97 18.49
CA ALA A 196 -2.95 -15.79 18.95
C ALA A 196 -1.48 -16.07 19.30
N LYS A 197 -1.16 -17.31 19.73
CA LYS A 197 0.21 -17.74 20.06
C LYS A 197 0.99 -18.20 18.85
N TRP A 198 0.33 -18.79 17.86
CA TRP A 198 0.94 -19.27 16.63
C TRP A 198 0.67 -18.29 15.48
N SER A 199 1.76 -17.74 14.96
CA SER A 199 1.93 -17.70 13.50
C SER A 199 1.07 -16.72 12.71
N MET A 200 0.94 -15.47 13.17
CA MET A 200 0.59 -14.36 12.25
C MET A 200 1.78 -13.44 12.01
N THR A 201 2.57 -13.12 13.05
CA THR A 201 3.74 -12.26 12.90
C THR A 201 4.81 -12.88 12.01
N ASP A 202 5.08 -14.17 12.18
CA ASP A 202 6.12 -14.87 11.40
C ASP A 202 5.78 -14.88 9.91
N VAL A 203 4.53 -15.22 9.55
CA VAL A 203 4.09 -15.23 8.14
C VAL A 203 3.88 -13.81 7.59
N PHE A 204 3.50 -12.84 8.43
CA PHE A 204 3.45 -11.43 8.05
C PHE A 204 4.85 -10.88 7.73
N ILE A 205 5.87 -11.23 8.53
CA ILE A 205 7.26 -10.87 8.25
C ILE A 205 7.72 -11.50 6.95
N VAL A 206 7.43 -12.78 6.71
CA VAL A 206 7.77 -13.44 5.43
C VAL A 206 7.09 -12.75 4.25
N ALA A 207 5.81 -12.42 4.36
CA ALA A 207 5.09 -11.69 3.32
C ALA A 207 5.68 -10.30 3.07
N LEU A 208 5.98 -9.54 4.14
CA LEU A 208 6.68 -8.26 4.03
C LEU A 208 8.06 -8.42 3.39
N MET A 209 8.81 -9.45 3.74
CA MET A 209 10.13 -9.72 3.19
C MET A 209 10.05 -9.99 1.68
N ILE A 210 9.07 -10.77 1.22
CA ILE A 210 8.86 -11.02 -0.22
C ILE A 210 8.50 -9.71 -0.95
N VAL A 211 7.62 -8.89 -0.35
CA VAL A 211 7.25 -7.57 -0.91
C VAL A 211 8.47 -6.65 -0.96
N PHE A 212 9.28 -6.61 0.10
CA PHE A 212 10.52 -5.83 0.14
C PHE A 212 11.55 -6.31 -0.88
N PHE A 213 11.74 -7.62 -1.06
CA PHE A 213 12.65 -8.14 -2.08
C PHE A 213 12.20 -7.79 -3.50
N LYS A 214 10.89 -7.81 -3.79
CA LYS A 214 10.38 -7.33 -5.08
C LYS A 214 10.53 -5.82 -5.24
N ALA A 215 10.43 -5.06 -4.16
CA ALA A 215 10.59 -3.61 -4.11
C ALA A 215 12.04 -3.15 -4.33
N GLU A 216 13.01 -3.84 -3.73
CA GLU A 216 14.43 -3.47 -3.76
C GLU A 216 15.04 -3.57 -5.17
N SER A 217 14.49 -4.44 -6.01
CA SER A 217 14.90 -4.58 -7.41
C SER A 217 14.76 -3.29 -8.24
N PHE A 218 14.06 -2.26 -7.75
CA PHE A 218 13.66 -1.09 -8.54
C PHE A 218 13.95 0.29 -7.90
N ASN A 219 14.71 0.38 -6.79
CA ASN A 219 15.00 1.67 -6.11
C ASN A 219 13.74 2.49 -5.74
N PHE A 220 12.66 1.83 -5.31
CA PHE A 220 11.43 2.51 -4.87
C PHE A 220 11.52 2.95 -3.41
N HIS A 221 11.03 4.16 -3.13
CA HIS A 221 10.73 4.60 -1.77
C HIS A 221 9.25 4.34 -1.46
N PHE A 222 8.99 3.43 -0.54
CA PHE A 222 7.64 3.16 -0.03
C PHE A 222 7.41 3.97 1.25
N ARG A 223 6.30 4.72 1.30
CA ARG A 223 5.80 5.32 2.54
C ARG A 223 4.52 4.62 2.97
N ALA A 224 4.47 4.26 4.25
CA ALA A 224 3.26 3.76 4.89
C ALA A 224 2.30 4.95 5.11
N GLU A 225 1.08 4.82 4.61
CA GLU A 225 0.04 5.83 4.75
C GLU A 225 -0.89 5.51 5.93
N ILE A 226 -1.84 6.41 6.20
CA ILE A 226 -2.78 6.31 7.33
C ILE A 226 -3.51 4.95 7.41
N GLY A 227 -3.76 4.29 6.26
CA GLY A 227 -4.39 2.96 6.20
C GLY A 227 -3.62 1.87 6.95
N VAL A 228 -2.28 1.90 6.91
CA VAL A 228 -1.43 0.94 7.62
C VAL A 228 -1.55 1.13 9.13
N TYR A 229 -1.59 2.38 9.60
CA TYR A 229 -1.74 2.69 11.02
C TYR A 229 -3.13 2.29 11.54
N LEU A 230 -4.19 2.49 10.75
CA LEU A 230 -5.54 2.04 11.11
C LEU A 230 -5.64 0.51 11.17
N PHE A 231 -4.99 -0.20 10.24
CA PHE A 231 -4.91 -1.66 10.25
C PHE A 231 -4.21 -2.17 11.51
N ALA A 232 -3.05 -1.61 11.84
CA ALA A 232 -2.30 -1.97 13.03
C ALA A 232 -3.08 -1.67 14.32
N ALA A 233 -3.72 -0.50 14.39
CA ALA A 233 -4.57 -0.14 15.52
C ALA A 233 -5.76 -1.11 15.68
N ALA A 234 -6.44 -1.47 14.60
CA ALA A 234 -7.53 -2.44 14.61
C ALA A 234 -7.07 -3.83 15.10
N ALA A 235 -5.86 -4.27 14.70
CA ALA A 235 -5.28 -5.53 15.17
C ALA A 235 -5.01 -5.51 16.68
N VAL A 236 -4.50 -4.39 17.21
CA VAL A 236 -4.27 -4.19 18.66
C VAL A 236 -5.60 -4.14 19.42
N LEU A 237 -6.57 -3.35 18.94
CA LEU A 237 -7.92 -3.26 19.51
C LEU A 237 -8.61 -4.62 19.56
N SER A 238 -8.47 -5.43 18.50
CA SER A 238 -8.99 -6.80 18.44
C SER A 238 -8.31 -7.70 19.49
N SER A 239 -7.00 -7.59 19.68
CA SER A 239 -6.29 -8.35 20.72
C SER A 239 -6.72 -7.94 22.13
N LEU A 240 -6.93 -6.64 22.37
CA LEU A 240 -7.46 -6.15 23.64
C LEU A 240 -8.90 -6.64 23.89
N ALA A 241 -9.74 -6.66 22.85
CA ALA A 241 -11.10 -7.19 22.95
C ALA A 241 -11.10 -8.66 23.43
N ILE A 242 -10.17 -9.48 22.92
CA ILE A 242 -10.00 -10.87 23.37
C ILE A 242 -9.58 -10.95 24.84
N MET A 243 -8.67 -10.09 25.31
CA MET A 243 -8.22 -10.07 26.72
C MET A 243 -9.35 -9.67 27.68
N THR A 244 -10.32 -8.88 27.22
CA THR A 244 -11.47 -8.45 28.04
C THR A 244 -12.59 -9.48 28.16
N LEU A 245 -12.58 -10.54 27.33
CA LEU A 245 -13.53 -11.63 27.48
C LEU A 245 -13.30 -12.33 28.84
N PRO A 246 -14.32 -12.44 29.71
CA PRO A 246 -14.14 -13.05 31.02
C PRO A 246 -13.65 -14.49 30.87
N SER A 247 -12.41 -14.78 31.26
CA SER A 247 -11.94 -16.15 31.43
C SER A 247 -12.92 -16.85 32.37
N ALA A 248 -13.51 -17.96 31.92
CA ALA A 248 -14.26 -18.83 32.82
C ALA A 248 -13.29 -19.24 33.93
N LYS A 249 -13.49 -18.71 35.15
CA LYS A 249 -12.80 -19.21 36.33
C LYS A 249 -12.99 -20.71 36.34
N SER A 250 -11.88 -21.45 36.32
CA SER A 250 -11.89 -22.86 36.68
C SER A 250 -12.33 -22.93 38.14
N THR A 251 -13.64 -23.04 38.36
CA THR A 251 -14.19 -23.48 39.65
C THR A 251 -13.82 -24.95 39.77
N LYS A 252 -12.61 -25.23 40.24
CA LYS A 252 -12.43 -26.39 41.12
C LYS A 252 -13.30 -26.08 42.34
N GLY A 253 -14.50 -26.66 42.36
CA GLY A 253 -15.34 -26.67 43.56
C GLY A 253 -14.59 -27.36 44.69
N PRO A 254 -14.88 -27.01 45.96
CA PRO A 254 -14.28 -27.70 47.09
C PRO A 254 -14.76 -29.15 47.06
N VAL A 255 -13.81 -30.09 47.06
CA VAL A 255 -14.10 -31.47 47.42
C VAL A 255 -14.36 -31.42 48.93
N GLY A 256 -15.65 -31.37 49.29
CA GLY A 256 -16.12 -31.56 50.65
C GLY A 256 -16.15 -33.06 50.94
N GLU A 257 -15.28 -33.44 51.87
CA GLU A 257 -15.35 -34.60 52.75
C GLU A 257 -16.79 -34.90 53.19
N ASP A 258 -17.22 -36.16 53.11
CA ASP A 258 -17.71 -36.95 54.26
C ASP A 258 -18.47 -38.22 53.81
N ASP A 259 -18.30 -39.28 54.61
CA ASP A 259 -19.03 -40.56 54.66
C ASP A 259 -18.66 -41.70 53.69
N ILE A 260 -17.59 -42.43 54.02
CA ILE A 260 -17.69 -43.91 54.19
C ILE A 260 -16.91 -44.32 55.45
N LYS A 261 -17.62 -44.39 56.59
CA LYS A 261 -17.21 -45.21 57.74
C LYS A 261 -17.56 -46.67 57.47
N ILE A 262 -16.55 -47.53 57.58
CA ILE A 262 -16.53 -48.89 58.16
C ILE A 262 -17.77 -49.76 57.95
N SER A 263 -17.62 -50.80 57.13
CA SER A 263 -17.82 -52.18 57.59
C SER A 263 -17.02 -53.17 56.75
#